data_AF-A0A9Q3RYQ4-F1
#
_entry.id   AF-A0A9Q3RYQ4-F1
#
_cell.length_a   1.000
_cell.length_b   1.000
_cell.length_c   1.000
_cell.angle_alpha   90.00
_cell.angle_beta   90.00
_cell.angle_gamma   90.00
#
_symmetry.space_group_name_H-M   'P 1'
#
loop_
_entity.id
_entity.type
_entity.pdbx_description
1 polymer ?
#
loop_
_entity_poly.entity_id
_entity_poly.type
_entity_poly.pdbx_seq_one_letter_code
_entity_poly.pdbx_strand_id
1 'polypeptide(L)'
;MKLRSIATMAAVAALASAIPAQAQVEQTVFVSGTAADAEFDRFVPRPTDETTQIDYSFFNEALEFMVLRMGPSTRQGERRPDANLGTRRVYGHDSRVRLEGNRVVFSFLDEAAVAPLAEYRRDLERIASETDITRLSRNEQLAFWMNLHNVAVIEQIALNYPAPSPSRLKLGPDKTPLDTTRFINVAGVAMSPRDIRTKIVFPNWNSPDVIYGFFRGEVGGPSIWRRAYTGQNINELLDISAKEFVNSLRGVEAYGSNLLVSAIYEEAAPFYFPQMGADLKAHLSSHAQEDVQGLIASKPGVKVNTYVDTVADLAGGEREPVYNTILSDGNAQGTRITPSIARLMIERGEKLEKLRREGLLRGRVIVLPPTGAEETPPPAPEVE
;
A
#
# COMPACT_ATOMS: atom_id res chain seq x y z
N MET A 1 77.10 17.43 17.12
CA MET A 1 78.00 18.50 16.65
C MET A 1 77.17 19.76 16.45
N LYS A 2 77.30 20.74 17.37
CA LYS A 2 76.96 22.20 17.28
C LYS A 2 75.50 22.57 16.87
N LEU A 3 74.75 23.49 17.50
CA LEU A 3 74.93 24.39 18.65
C LEU A 3 73.63 25.23 18.81
N ARG A 4 73.38 25.73 20.04
CA ARG A 4 72.60 26.93 20.45
C ARG A 4 71.09 26.73 20.69
N SER A 5 70.47 27.40 21.66
CA SER A 5 70.89 28.14 22.87
C SER A 5 69.60 28.55 23.60
N ILE A 6 69.70 28.65 24.92
CA ILE A 6 68.69 29.03 25.92
C ILE A 6 68.17 30.46 25.73
N ALA A 7 66.87 30.67 26.00
CA ALA A 7 66.36 31.88 26.66
C ALA A 7 65.04 31.58 27.40
N THR A 8 65.01 31.98 28.66
CA THR A 8 64.01 31.67 29.69
C THR A 8 63.03 32.83 29.86
N MET A 9 61.85 32.50 30.42
CA MET A 9 61.02 33.33 31.31
C MET A 9 60.01 34.31 30.69
N ALA A 10 58.71 34.00 30.83
CA ALA A 10 57.77 34.80 31.63
C ALA A 10 56.44 34.06 31.76
N ALA A 11 56.04 33.81 33.01
CA ALA A 11 54.76 33.25 33.39
C ALA A 11 53.68 34.35 33.38
N VAL A 12 52.51 34.05 32.82
CA VAL A 12 51.24 34.69 33.20
C VAL A 12 50.22 33.58 33.36
N ALA A 13 49.87 33.30 34.61
CA ALA A 13 48.74 32.48 34.98
C ALA A 13 47.48 33.33 34.88
N ALA A 14 46.50 32.89 34.07
CA ALA A 14 45.14 33.38 34.13
C ALA A 14 44.22 32.17 34.32
N LEU A 15 43.62 32.09 35.52
CA LEU A 15 42.51 31.20 35.82
C LEU A 15 41.34 31.54 34.89
N ALA A 16 40.81 30.54 34.20
CA ALA A 16 39.45 30.58 33.66
C ALA A 16 38.76 29.27 34.03
N SER A 17 37.71 29.43 34.81
CA SER A 17 36.79 28.43 35.34
C SER A 17 36.21 27.51 34.26
N ALA A 18 36.18 26.21 34.55
CA ALA A 18 35.40 25.23 33.81
C ALA A 18 33.90 25.53 33.94
N ILE A 19 33.22 25.67 32.80
CA ILE A 19 31.77 25.60 32.68
C ILE A 19 31.47 24.25 32.01
N PRO A 20 30.62 23.38 32.56
CA PRO A 20 30.24 22.16 31.89
C PRO A 20 29.40 22.50 30.66
N ALA A 21 29.87 22.11 29.48
CA ALA A 21 29.09 22.18 28.25
C ALA A 21 27.87 21.25 28.39
N GLN A 22 26.68 21.83 28.52
CA GLN A 22 25.44 21.11 28.29
C GLN A 22 25.39 20.73 26.81
N ALA A 23 25.52 19.44 26.52
CA ALA A 23 25.27 18.89 25.21
C ALA A 23 23.76 19.02 24.92
N GLN A 24 23.37 20.00 24.11
CA GLN A 24 22.10 19.93 23.41
C GLN A 24 22.25 18.89 22.30
N VAL A 25 21.48 17.81 22.41
CA VAL A 25 21.28 16.84 21.34
C VAL A 25 20.43 17.53 20.28
N GLU A 26 21.05 18.11 19.26
CA GLU A 26 20.35 18.48 18.04
C GLU A 26 19.89 17.19 17.35
N GLN A 27 18.57 17.01 17.27
CA GLN A 27 17.96 16.05 16.36
C GLN A 27 18.29 16.49 14.93
N THR A 28 19.31 15.88 14.33
CA THR A 28 19.58 15.99 12.90
C THR A 28 18.44 15.32 12.14
N VAL A 29 17.47 16.13 11.72
CA VAL A 29 16.52 15.77 10.67
C VAL A 29 17.34 15.56 9.39
N PHE A 30 17.32 14.33 8.88
CA PHE A 30 17.92 14.03 7.57
C PHE A 30 17.11 14.73 6.48
N VAL A 31 17.52 15.95 6.10
CA VAL A 31 17.03 16.61 4.89
C VAL A 31 18.11 16.54 3.83
N SER A 32 18.06 15.50 3.01
CA SER A 32 18.66 15.51 1.68
C SER A 32 17.52 15.62 0.66
N GLY A 33 16.94 16.81 0.56
CA GLY A 33 15.91 17.13 -0.43
C GLY A 33 16.53 17.87 -1.61
N THR A 34 16.29 17.39 -2.82
CA THR A 34 16.52 18.18 -4.04
C THR A 34 15.52 19.34 -4.10
N ALA A 35 15.76 20.38 -4.91
CA ALA A 35 14.82 21.50 -5.05
C ALA A 35 13.39 21.06 -5.45
N ALA A 36 13.27 19.92 -6.15
CA ALA A 36 11.98 19.31 -6.49
C ALA A 36 11.29 18.63 -5.30
N ASP A 37 12.04 18.17 -4.29
CA ASP A 37 11.47 17.60 -3.07
C ASP A 37 10.89 18.69 -2.16
N ALA A 38 11.48 19.89 -2.18
CA ALA A 38 10.98 21.05 -1.42
C ALA A 38 9.59 21.52 -1.88
N GLU A 39 9.17 21.18 -3.12
CA GLU A 39 7.83 21.51 -3.58
C GLU A 39 6.74 20.76 -2.83
N PHE A 40 7.03 19.58 -2.28
CA PHE A 40 6.09 18.76 -1.51
C PHE A 40 5.86 19.26 -0.08
N ASP A 41 6.74 20.11 0.45
CA ASP A 41 6.61 20.70 1.79
C ASP A 41 5.32 21.54 1.93
N ARG A 42 4.74 21.98 0.80
CA ARG A 42 3.46 22.69 0.79
C ARG A 42 2.27 21.82 1.20
N PHE A 43 2.41 20.50 1.19
CA PHE A 43 1.37 19.53 1.54
C PHE A 43 1.49 19.01 2.97
N VAL A 44 2.40 19.57 3.77
CA VAL A 44 2.53 19.23 5.19
C VAL A 44 1.24 19.63 5.92
N PRO A 45 0.59 18.71 6.67
CA PRO A 45 -0.65 18.99 7.40
C PRO A 45 -0.47 20.16 8.38
N ARG A 46 -1.45 21.07 8.41
CA ARG A 46 -1.49 22.19 9.34
C ARG A 46 -2.57 21.94 10.41
N PRO A 47 -2.34 22.35 11.68
CA PRO A 47 -3.37 22.29 12.70
C PRO A 47 -4.61 23.08 12.27
N THR A 48 -5.79 22.51 12.48
CA THR A 48 -7.05 23.04 11.98
C THR A 48 -8.23 22.48 12.79
N ASP A 49 -9.28 23.30 12.93
CA ASP A 49 -10.56 22.91 13.50
C ASP A 49 -11.63 22.72 12.40
N GLU A 50 -11.22 22.73 11.12
CA GLU A 50 -12.15 22.56 10.00
C GLU A 50 -12.75 21.15 9.97
N THR A 51 -14.07 21.11 9.82
CA THR A 51 -14.87 19.88 9.71
C THR A 51 -15.30 19.58 8.28
N THR A 52 -14.72 20.29 7.30
CA THR A 52 -14.96 20.09 5.86
C THR A 52 -14.65 18.64 5.48
N GLN A 53 -15.57 18.01 4.74
CA GLN A 53 -15.45 16.65 4.25
C GLN A 53 -15.59 16.64 2.71
N ILE A 54 -14.81 15.78 2.06
CA ILE A 54 -14.90 15.54 0.62
C ILE A 54 -15.86 14.37 0.40
N ASP A 55 -16.76 14.50 -0.57
CA ASP A 55 -17.65 13.41 -0.94
C ASP A 55 -16.95 12.42 -1.89
N TYR A 56 -16.75 11.19 -1.41
CA TYR A 56 -16.16 10.08 -2.16
C TYR A 56 -17.22 9.06 -2.63
N SER A 57 -18.51 9.42 -2.59
CA SER A 57 -19.64 8.54 -2.95
C SER A 57 -19.50 7.90 -4.33
N PHE A 58 -19.11 8.68 -5.34
CA PHE A 58 -18.86 8.18 -6.70
C PHE A 58 -17.81 7.07 -6.73
N PHE A 59 -16.65 7.29 -6.09
CA PHE A 59 -15.59 6.28 -6.08
C PHE A 59 -15.96 5.09 -5.22
N ASN A 60 -16.71 5.28 -4.14
CA ASN A 60 -17.27 4.19 -3.35
C ASN A 60 -18.15 3.29 -4.22
N GLU A 61 -19.11 3.87 -4.95
CA GLU A 61 -19.99 3.13 -5.85
C GLU A 61 -19.20 2.40 -6.94
N ALA A 62 -18.24 3.10 -7.57
CA ALA A 62 -17.37 2.49 -8.57
C ALA A 62 -16.59 1.29 -8.01
N LEU A 63 -16.03 1.41 -6.79
CA LEU A 63 -15.32 0.32 -6.10
C LEU A 63 -16.24 -0.84 -5.77
N GLU A 64 -17.49 -0.58 -5.39
CA GLU A 64 -18.46 -1.63 -5.15
C GLU A 64 -18.71 -2.48 -6.40
N PHE A 65 -18.78 -1.87 -7.58
CA PHE A 65 -18.97 -2.60 -8.84
C PHE A 65 -17.70 -3.28 -9.36
N MET A 66 -16.54 -2.62 -9.26
CA MET A 66 -15.32 -3.11 -9.90
C MET A 66 -14.49 -4.07 -9.02
N VAL A 67 -14.67 -4.05 -7.68
CA VAL A 67 -13.84 -4.84 -6.77
C VAL A 67 -14.54 -6.14 -6.36
N LEU A 68 -13.93 -7.26 -6.74
CA LEU A 68 -14.30 -8.60 -6.28
C LEU A 68 -13.55 -8.97 -5.00
N ARG A 69 -14.30 -9.26 -3.93
CA ARG A 69 -13.73 -9.74 -2.66
C ARG A 69 -13.29 -11.20 -2.77
N MET A 70 -12.05 -11.54 -2.42
CA MET A 70 -11.55 -12.93 -2.45
C MET A 70 -11.69 -13.69 -1.12
N GLY A 71 -12.03 -12.98 -0.05
CA GLY A 71 -12.14 -13.53 1.30
C GLY A 71 -10.77 -13.61 2.01
N PRO A 72 -10.76 -13.99 3.29
CA PRO A 72 -9.52 -14.04 4.09
C PRO A 72 -8.53 -15.07 3.53
N SER A 73 -7.26 -14.87 3.84
CA SER A 73 -6.18 -15.79 3.52
C SER A 73 -6.40 -17.17 4.16
N THR A 74 -6.13 -18.23 3.40
CA THR A 74 -6.02 -19.60 3.92
C THR A 74 -4.57 -19.97 4.24
N ARG A 75 -3.62 -19.06 3.96
CA ARG A 75 -2.18 -19.24 4.06
C ARG A 75 -1.66 -20.49 3.33
N GLN A 76 -2.38 -20.91 2.30
CA GLN A 76 -2.07 -22.11 1.51
C GLN A 76 -1.64 -21.69 0.13
N GLY A 77 -0.44 -22.11 -0.24
CA GLY A 77 0.10 -21.84 -1.56
C GLY A 77 -0.54 -22.75 -2.60
N GLU A 78 -1.10 -22.16 -3.64
CA GLU A 78 -1.74 -22.89 -4.71
C GLU A 78 -0.73 -23.52 -5.68
N ARG A 79 -1.07 -24.70 -6.19
CA ARG A 79 -0.29 -25.34 -7.26
C ARG A 79 -0.50 -24.61 -8.58
N ARG A 80 0.49 -24.63 -9.46
CA ARG A 80 0.34 -24.12 -10.82
C ARG A 80 -0.78 -24.90 -11.52
N PRO A 81 -1.74 -24.22 -12.19
CA PRO A 81 -2.77 -24.90 -12.96
C PRO A 81 -2.17 -25.73 -14.11
N ASP A 82 -2.81 -26.85 -14.43
CA ASP A 82 -2.44 -27.68 -15.57
C ASP A 82 -2.79 -26.99 -16.88
N ALA A 83 -1.95 -27.20 -17.89
CA ALA A 83 -2.22 -26.72 -19.24
C ALA A 83 -3.27 -27.60 -19.94
N ASN A 84 -4.04 -27.01 -20.86
CA ASN A 84 -5.00 -27.76 -21.68
C ASN A 84 -4.28 -28.78 -22.57
N LEU A 85 -4.95 -29.91 -22.84
CA LEU A 85 -4.43 -31.01 -23.66
C LEU A 85 -3.93 -30.50 -25.02
N GLY A 86 -2.71 -30.88 -25.39
CA GLY A 86 -2.10 -30.48 -26.66
C GLY A 86 -1.32 -29.17 -26.64
N THR A 87 -1.25 -28.45 -25.50
CA THR A 87 -0.37 -27.27 -25.34
C THR A 87 0.33 -27.27 -23.98
N ARG A 88 1.43 -26.50 -23.84
CA ARG A 88 2.07 -26.22 -22.55
C ARG A 88 1.71 -24.83 -21.99
N ARG A 89 0.82 -24.09 -22.66
CA ARG A 89 0.46 -22.72 -22.25
C ARG A 89 -0.64 -22.78 -21.19
N VAL A 90 -0.50 -21.95 -20.17
CA VAL A 90 -1.51 -21.71 -19.14
C VAL A 90 -1.92 -20.25 -19.29
N TYR A 91 -3.22 -20.01 -19.45
CA TYR A 91 -3.78 -18.66 -19.46
C TYR A 91 -4.25 -18.26 -18.06
N GLY A 92 -4.25 -16.95 -17.83
CA GLY A 92 -4.69 -16.31 -16.59
C GLY A 92 -3.77 -16.59 -15.41
N HIS A 93 -4.32 -16.47 -14.21
CA HIS A 93 -3.53 -16.58 -12.98
C HIS A 93 -2.92 -17.97 -12.79
N ASP A 94 -1.59 -18.01 -12.72
CA ASP A 94 -0.78 -19.20 -12.45
C ASP A 94 0.05 -19.09 -11.15
N SER A 95 -0.05 -17.95 -10.45
CA SER A 95 0.70 -17.68 -9.23
C SER A 95 0.21 -18.51 -8.04
N ARG A 96 1.12 -18.72 -7.09
CA ARG A 96 0.85 -19.46 -5.85
C ARG A 96 -0.10 -18.74 -4.90
N VAL A 97 -0.21 -17.42 -5.03
CA VAL A 97 -1.06 -16.56 -4.18
C VAL A 97 -2.29 -16.04 -4.95
N ARG A 98 -2.65 -16.68 -6.07
CA ARG A 98 -3.75 -16.21 -6.93
C ARG A 98 -5.13 -16.16 -6.27
N LEU A 99 -5.33 -16.82 -5.14
CA LEU A 99 -6.57 -16.73 -4.36
C LEU A 99 -6.48 -15.74 -3.17
N GLU A 100 -5.37 -15.01 -3.04
CA GLU A 100 -5.12 -14.04 -1.97
C GLU A 100 -5.43 -12.61 -2.42
N GLY A 101 -5.91 -11.78 -1.50
CA GLY A 101 -6.22 -10.37 -1.73
C GLY A 101 -7.38 -10.11 -2.69
N ASN A 102 -7.99 -8.93 -2.65
CA ASN A 102 -9.13 -8.61 -3.52
C ASN A 102 -8.69 -8.38 -4.98
N ARG A 103 -9.65 -8.37 -5.92
CA ARG A 103 -9.41 -8.16 -7.35
C ARG A 103 -10.19 -6.98 -7.89
N VAL A 104 -9.59 -6.24 -8.82
CA VAL A 104 -10.29 -5.27 -9.66
C VAL A 104 -10.58 -5.93 -11.00
N VAL A 105 -11.82 -5.90 -11.47
CA VAL A 105 -12.25 -6.62 -12.68
C VAL A 105 -11.83 -5.91 -13.98
N PHE A 106 -10.55 -5.54 -14.12
CA PHE A 106 -10.01 -4.78 -15.27
C PHE A 106 -10.39 -5.37 -16.63
N SER A 107 -10.41 -6.70 -16.75
CA SER A 107 -10.80 -7.41 -17.98
C SER A 107 -12.25 -7.15 -18.44
N PHE A 108 -13.09 -6.58 -17.58
CA PHE A 108 -14.49 -6.25 -17.84
C PHE A 108 -14.74 -4.74 -17.95
N LEU A 109 -13.72 -3.90 -17.71
CA LEU A 109 -13.82 -2.46 -17.85
C LEU A 109 -13.55 -2.08 -19.30
N ASP A 110 -14.58 -1.64 -20.00
CA ASP A 110 -14.43 -1.02 -21.32
C ASP A 110 -14.14 0.49 -21.18
N GLU A 111 -13.85 1.15 -22.31
CA GLU A 111 -13.53 2.58 -22.33
C GLU A 111 -14.63 3.45 -21.70
N ALA A 112 -15.90 3.07 -21.87
CA ALA A 112 -17.04 3.76 -21.28
C ALA A 112 -17.09 3.62 -19.75
N ALA A 113 -16.63 2.49 -19.19
CA ALA A 113 -16.48 2.31 -17.75
C ALA A 113 -15.23 3.02 -17.18
N VAL A 114 -14.19 3.21 -17.98
CA VAL A 114 -12.93 3.84 -17.55
C VAL A 114 -13.00 5.37 -17.60
N ALA A 115 -13.70 5.95 -18.57
CA ALA A 115 -13.78 7.41 -18.72
C ALA A 115 -14.25 8.15 -17.45
N PRO A 116 -15.30 7.69 -16.73
CA PRO A 116 -15.73 8.31 -15.48
C PRO A 116 -14.66 8.28 -14.36
N LEU A 117 -13.80 7.26 -14.34
CA LEU A 117 -12.69 7.21 -13.36
C LEU A 117 -11.64 8.28 -13.67
N ALA A 118 -11.35 8.50 -14.95
CA ALA A 118 -10.41 9.53 -15.39
C ALA A 118 -10.95 10.94 -15.11
N GLU A 119 -12.24 11.16 -15.29
CA GLU A 119 -12.91 12.40 -14.89
C GLU A 119 -12.83 12.63 -13.38
N TYR A 120 -13.17 11.59 -12.59
CA TYR A 120 -13.11 11.67 -11.14
C TYR A 120 -11.70 11.94 -10.59
N ARG A 121 -10.64 11.33 -11.15
CA ARG A 121 -9.26 11.68 -10.77
C ARG A 121 -8.98 13.16 -11.01
N ARG A 122 -9.34 13.68 -12.19
CA ARG A 122 -9.13 15.10 -12.54
C ARG A 122 -9.94 16.03 -11.63
N ASP A 123 -11.12 15.60 -11.19
CA ASP A 123 -11.90 16.35 -10.20
C ASP A 123 -11.22 16.40 -8.83
N LEU A 124 -10.62 15.30 -8.35
CA LEU A 124 -9.81 15.34 -7.12
C LEU A 124 -8.60 16.28 -7.25
N GLU A 125 -7.92 16.25 -8.40
CA GLU A 125 -6.81 17.17 -8.71
C GLU A 125 -7.24 18.64 -8.70
N ARG A 126 -8.41 18.91 -9.29
CA ARG A 126 -9.02 20.25 -9.33
C ARG A 126 -9.44 20.72 -7.94
N ILE A 127 -10.15 19.90 -7.17
CA ILE A 127 -10.60 20.22 -5.80
C ILE A 127 -9.41 20.60 -4.92
N ALA A 128 -8.31 19.87 -5.01
CA ALA A 128 -7.11 20.18 -4.24
C ALA A 128 -6.37 21.46 -4.69
N SER A 129 -6.75 22.04 -5.84
CA SER A 129 -6.31 23.36 -6.27
C SER A 129 -7.26 24.48 -5.80
N GLU A 130 -8.52 24.16 -5.52
CA GLU A 130 -9.56 25.09 -5.06
C GLU A 130 -9.67 25.15 -3.52
N THR A 131 -9.38 24.03 -2.85
CA THR A 131 -9.45 23.87 -1.40
C THR A 131 -8.07 23.57 -0.83
N ASP A 132 -7.69 24.25 0.26
CA ASP A 132 -6.43 23.97 0.96
C ASP A 132 -6.54 22.64 1.72
N ILE A 133 -6.11 21.55 1.07
CA ILE A 133 -6.10 20.21 1.65
C ILE A 133 -5.36 20.18 2.99
N THR A 134 -4.33 21.00 3.19
CA THR A 134 -3.54 21.00 4.44
C THR A 134 -4.32 21.44 5.67
N ARG A 135 -5.47 22.07 5.48
CA ARG A 135 -6.38 22.54 6.53
C ARG A 135 -7.58 21.63 6.77
N LEU A 136 -7.72 20.52 6.06
CA LEU A 136 -8.71 19.51 6.39
C LEU A 136 -8.28 18.74 7.65
N SER A 137 -9.20 18.01 8.28
CA SER A 137 -8.80 17.11 9.38
C SER A 137 -7.73 16.10 8.93
N ARG A 138 -6.84 15.67 9.83
CA ARG A 138 -5.72 14.74 9.50
C ARG A 138 -6.19 13.45 8.82
N ASN A 139 -7.35 12.93 9.22
CA ASN A 139 -7.93 11.74 8.61
C ASN A 139 -8.50 12.02 7.21
N GLU A 140 -9.12 13.19 7.02
CA GLU A 140 -9.65 13.59 5.71
C GLU A 140 -8.54 13.86 4.70
N GLN A 141 -7.43 14.45 5.13
CA GLN A 141 -6.21 14.59 4.32
C GLN A 141 -5.68 13.24 3.86
N LEU A 142 -5.58 12.28 4.78
CA LEU A 142 -5.09 10.94 4.46
C LEU A 142 -6.04 10.20 3.50
N ALA A 143 -7.35 10.34 3.71
CA ALA A 143 -8.37 9.78 2.83
C ALA A 143 -8.25 10.35 1.41
N PHE A 144 -8.05 11.65 1.28
CA PHE A 144 -7.81 12.32 0.00
C PHE A 144 -6.61 11.71 -0.74
N TRP A 145 -5.45 11.64 -0.08
CA TRP A 145 -4.23 11.12 -0.71
C TRP A 145 -4.34 9.65 -1.10
N MET A 146 -4.96 8.82 -0.26
CA MET A 146 -5.17 7.40 -0.56
C MET A 146 -6.15 7.20 -1.72
N ASN A 147 -7.26 7.94 -1.74
CA ASN A 147 -8.24 7.84 -2.81
C ASN A 147 -7.67 8.33 -4.14
N LEU A 148 -6.98 9.49 -4.16
CA LEU A 148 -6.32 10.03 -5.34
C LEU A 148 -5.27 9.05 -5.89
N HIS A 149 -4.44 8.49 -5.01
CA HIS A 149 -3.48 7.47 -5.39
C HIS A 149 -4.16 6.24 -6.01
N ASN A 150 -5.15 5.68 -5.31
CA ASN A 150 -5.77 4.42 -5.71
C ASN A 150 -6.56 4.56 -7.01
N VAL A 151 -7.31 5.65 -7.21
CA VAL A 151 -8.00 5.89 -8.49
C VAL A 151 -7.00 6.07 -9.63
N ALA A 152 -5.90 6.81 -9.41
CA ALA A 152 -4.87 7.02 -10.43
C ALA A 152 -4.21 5.72 -10.88
N VAL A 153 -3.89 4.83 -9.94
CA VAL A 153 -3.32 3.50 -10.27
C VAL A 153 -4.34 2.65 -11.02
N ILE A 154 -5.59 2.59 -10.57
CA ILE A 154 -6.66 1.81 -11.22
C ILE A 154 -6.90 2.32 -12.65
N GLU A 155 -7.07 3.62 -12.84
CA GLU A 155 -7.29 4.24 -14.15
C GLU A 155 -6.16 3.89 -15.11
N GLN A 156 -4.90 4.06 -14.72
CA GLN A 156 -3.78 3.79 -15.63
C GLN A 156 -3.67 2.31 -15.99
N ILE A 157 -3.94 1.39 -15.06
CA ILE A 157 -3.97 -0.04 -15.38
C ILE A 157 -5.11 -0.36 -16.34
N ALA A 158 -6.29 0.23 -16.13
CA ALA A 158 -7.45 0.01 -16.97
C ALA A 158 -7.25 0.55 -18.40
N LEU A 159 -6.71 1.77 -18.54
CA LEU A 159 -6.41 2.40 -19.83
C LEU A 159 -5.37 1.61 -20.65
N ASN A 160 -4.46 0.91 -19.98
CA ASN A 160 -3.39 0.15 -20.63
C ASN A 160 -3.66 -1.37 -20.62
N TYR A 161 -4.90 -1.79 -20.33
CA TYR A 161 -5.23 -3.21 -20.28
C TYR A 161 -5.23 -3.84 -21.69
N PRO A 162 -4.56 -4.99 -21.92
CA PRO A 162 -4.03 -5.93 -20.93
C PRO A 162 -2.63 -5.56 -20.41
N ALA A 163 -2.47 -5.59 -19.08
CA ALA A 163 -1.22 -5.30 -18.39
C ALA A 163 -0.92 -6.42 -17.38
N PRO A 164 -0.17 -7.47 -17.77
CA PRO A 164 0.14 -8.60 -16.88
C PRO A 164 0.88 -8.21 -15.60
N SER A 165 1.68 -7.13 -15.67
CA SER A 165 2.51 -6.65 -14.56
C SER A 165 2.46 -5.12 -14.47
N PRO A 166 1.66 -4.56 -13.53
CA PRO A 166 1.53 -3.12 -13.34
C PRO A 166 2.85 -2.41 -13.01
N SER A 167 3.74 -3.00 -12.21
CA SER A 167 5.07 -2.42 -11.96
C SER A 167 5.95 -2.31 -13.21
N ARG A 168 5.70 -3.16 -14.22
CA ARG A 168 6.39 -3.08 -15.53
C ARG A 168 5.64 -2.27 -16.57
N LEU A 169 4.44 -1.77 -16.26
CA LEU A 169 3.71 -0.87 -17.13
C LEU A 169 4.50 0.43 -17.29
N LYS A 170 4.78 0.80 -18.53
CA LYS A 170 5.55 1.99 -18.88
C LYS A 170 4.63 3.05 -19.47
N LEU A 171 4.71 4.27 -18.95
CA LEU A 171 3.88 5.40 -19.36
C LEU A 171 4.72 6.50 -20.00
N GLY A 172 4.05 7.33 -20.80
CA GLY A 172 4.63 8.55 -21.40
C GLY A 172 5.71 8.29 -22.46
N PRO A 173 6.27 9.37 -23.04
CA PRO A 173 7.30 9.28 -24.07
C PRO A 173 8.59 8.64 -23.55
N ASP A 174 8.94 8.90 -22.29
CA ASP A 174 10.18 8.42 -21.64
C ASP A 174 10.07 6.95 -21.17
N LYS A 175 8.87 6.35 -21.30
CA LYS A 175 8.59 4.95 -20.93
C LYS A 175 9.00 4.62 -19.50
N THR A 176 8.71 5.54 -18.56
CA THR A 176 8.97 5.35 -17.13
C THR A 176 7.93 4.43 -16.50
N PRO A 177 8.27 3.65 -15.46
CA PRO A 177 7.31 2.82 -14.74
C PRO A 177 6.12 3.63 -14.22
N LEU A 178 4.92 3.03 -14.21
CA LEU A 178 3.67 3.62 -13.71
C LEU A 178 3.88 4.33 -12.37
N ASP A 179 4.48 3.65 -11.40
CA ASP A 179 4.63 4.11 -10.02
C ASP A 179 5.52 5.37 -9.87
N THR A 180 6.42 5.60 -10.83
CA THR A 180 7.37 6.73 -10.85
C THR A 180 7.02 7.80 -11.88
N THR A 181 6.03 7.56 -12.73
CA THR A 181 5.64 8.55 -13.74
C THR A 181 4.82 9.65 -13.10
N ARG A 182 5.19 10.91 -13.31
CA ARG A 182 4.47 12.07 -12.77
C ARG A 182 3.34 12.49 -13.69
N PHE A 183 2.16 11.92 -13.49
CA PHE A 183 0.95 12.22 -14.27
C PHE A 183 -0.19 12.78 -13.43
N ILE A 184 -0.02 12.80 -12.09
CA ILE A 184 -0.96 13.41 -11.16
C ILE A 184 -0.52 14.84 -10.92
N ASN A 185 -1.45 15.79 -10.88
CA ASN A 185 -1.14 17.20 -10.61
C ASN A 185 -2.04 17.75 -9.50
N VAL A 186 -1.45 18.16 -8.38
CA VAL A 186 -2.17 18.77 -7.27
C VAL A 186 -1.60 20.15 -6.99
N ALA A 187 -2.43 21.19 -7.04
CA ALA A 187 -2.03 22.57 -6.80
C ALA A 187 -0.78 23.00 -7.60
N GLY A 188 -0.68 22.54 -8.85
CA GLY A 188 0.43 22.83 -9.77
C GLY A 188 1.69 21.97 -9.57
N VAL A 189 1.70 21.05 -8.61
CA VAL A 189 2.82 20.12 -8.38
C VAL A 189 2.54 18.80 -9.07
N ALA A 190 3.36 18.47 -10.07
CA ALA A 190 3.31 17.18 -10.74
C ALA A 190 3.94 16.10 -9.85
N MET A 191 3.28 14.96 -9.70
CA MET A 191 3.69 13.89 -8.80
C MET A 191 3.33 12.50 -9.33
N SER A 192 4.07 11.49 -8.90
CA SER A 192 3.78 10.09 -9.19
C SER A 192 3.01 9.42 -8.03
N PRO A 193 2.43 8.24 -8.25
CA PRO A 193 1.86 7.45 -7.15
C PRO A 193 2.88 7.20 -6.01
N ARG A 194 4.14 6.91 -6.34
CA ARG A 194 5.23 6.79 -5.35
C ARG A 194 5.54 8.09 -4.62
N ASP A 195 5.48 9.25 -5.30
CA ASP A 195 5.70 10.55 -4.65
C ASP A 195 4.61 10.80 -3.59
N ILE A 196 3.33 10.49 -3.87
CA ILE A 196 2.25 10.59 -2.86
C ILE A 196 2.60 9.78 -1.61
N ARG A 197 3.06 8.54 -1.77
CA ARG A 197 3.41 7.69 -0.62
C ARG A 197 4.65 8.21 0.12
N THR A 198 5.75 8.43 -0.60
CA THR A 198 7.07 8.62 0.01
C THR A 198 7.45 10.07 0.30
N LYS A 199 6.80 11.04 -0.33
CA LYS A 199 7.07 12.47 -0.16
C LYS A 199 5.96 13.19 0.61
N ILE A 200 4.74 12.66 0.60
CA ILE A 200 3.59 13.26 1.28
C ILE A 200 3.15 12.40 2.46
N VAL A 201 2.75 11.14 2.27
CA VAL A 201 2.10 10.39 3.35
C VAL A 201 3.08 9.82 4.37
N PHE A 202 4.13 9.12 3.95
CA PHE A 202 5.06 8.50 4.90
C PHE A 202 5.79 9.50 5.81
N PRO A 203 6.19 10.69 5.33
CA PRO A 203 6.81 11.70 6.20
C PRO A 203 5.84 12.36 7.21
N ASN A 204 4.54 12.40 6.91
CA ASN A 204 3.58 13.23 7.66
C ASN A 204 2.64 12.43 8.60
N TRP A 205 2.56 11.11 8.44
CA TRP A 205 1.75 10.21 9.29
C TRP A 205 2.61 9.17 9.99
N ASN A 206 2.55 9.16 11.33
CA ASN A 206 3.41 8.32 12.18
C ASN A 206 3.00 6.85 12.22
N SER A 207 1.72 6.52 11.96
CA SER A 207 1.26 5.14 11.99
C SER A 207 1.71 4.40 10.73
N PRO A 208 2.40 3.25 10.85
CA PRO A 208 2.79 2.45 9.68
C PRO A 208 1.60 1.79 8.97
N ASP A 209 0.39 1.85 9.53
CA ASP A 209 -0.81 1.26 8.92
C ASP A 209 -1.15 1.91 7.57
N VAL A 210 -0.69 3.13 7.32
CA VAL A 210 -0.89 3.83 6.05
C VAL A 210 -0.35 3.05 4.84
N ILE A 211 0.64 2.18 5.04
CA ILE A 211 1.23 1.33 3.99
C ILE A 211 0.14 0.49 3.31
N TYR A 212 -0.83 0.00 4.09
CA TYR A 212 -1.87 -0.91 3.61
C TYR A 212 -3.01 -0.21 2.88
N GLY A 213 -3.06 1.12 2.90
CA GLY A 213 -4.06 1.91 2.18
C GLY A 213 -3.76 2.12 0.70
N PHE A 214 -2.54 1.80 0.27
CA PHE A 214 -2.08 2.06 -1.10
C PHE A 214 -2.11 0.80 -1.97
N PHE A 215 -3.08 0.75 -2.87
CA PHE A 215 -3.20 -0.30 -3.87
C PHE A 215 -2.21 -0.08 -5.03
N ARG A 216 -1.36 -1.08 -5.31
CA ARG A 216 -0.34 -1.00 -6.38
C ARG A 216 -0.75 -1.69 -7.69
N GLY A 217 -1.95 -2.25 -7.75
CA GLY A 217 -2.42 -2.99 -8.92
C GLY A 217 -2.06 -4.47 -8.95
N GLU A 218 -1.24 -4.94 -8.03
CA GLU A 218 -0.58 -6.25 -8.10
C GLU A 218 -1.09 -7.20 -7.03
N VAL A 219 -1.19 -8.49 -7.36
CA VAL A 219 -1.66 -9.52 -6.42
C VAL A 219 -0.76 -9.54 -5.18
N GLY A 220 0.54 -9.30 -5.30
CA GLY A 220 1.48 -9.30 -4.16
C GLY A 220 1.38 -8.09 -3.22
N GLY A 221 0.64 -7.04 -3.58
CA GLY A 221 0.50 -5.81 -2.78
C GLY A 221 -0.68 -5.82 -1.82
N PRO A 222 -0.87 -4.75 -1.02
CA PRO A 222 -2.07 -4.56 -0.21
C PRO A 222 -3.35 -4.64 -1.04
N SER A 223 -4.41 -5.18 -0.44
CA SER A 223 -5.70 -5.35 -1.11
C SER A 223 -6.45 -4.02 -1.21
N ILE A 224 -7.17 -3.83 -2.32
CA ILE A 224 -8.17 -2.76 -2.41
C ILE A 224 -9.52 -3.21 -1.84
N TRP A 225 -10.25 -2.29 -1.21
CA TRP A 225 -11.59 -2.56 -0.65
C TRP A 225 -12.70 -2.02 -1.54
N ARG A 226 -13.91 -2.55 -1.35
CA ARG A 226 -15.17 -2.07 -1.96
C ARG A 226 -15.70 -0.79 -1.28
N ARG A 227 -14.83 -0.02 -0.64
CA ARG A 227 -15.16 1.21 0.08
C ARG A 227 -14.07 2.23 -0.19
N ALA A 228 -14.46 3.46 -0.50
CA ALA A 228 -13.52 4.58 -0.54
C ALA A 228 -13.13 4.98 0.88
N TYR A 229 -11.93 5.55 1.03
CA TYR A 229 -11.49 6.10 2.31
C TYR A 229 -12.24 7.40 2.59
N THR A 230 -12.63 7.62 3.84
CA THR A 230 -13.20 8.89 4.33
C THR A 230 -12.56 9.23 5.66
N GLY A 231 -12.61 10.49 6.10
CA GLY A 231 -12.07 10.86 7.41
C GLY A 231 -12.67 10.06 8.59
N GLN A 232 -13.88 9.53 8.42
CA GLN A 232 -14.59 8.76 9.44
C GLN A 232 -14.19 7.28 9.46
N ASN A 233 -13.92 6.67 8.30
CA ASN A 233 -13.71 5.22 8.20
C ASN A 233 -12.22 4.81 8.09
N ILE A 234 -11.31 5.78 7.92
CA ILE A 234 -9.94 5.48 7.50
C ILE A 234 -9.18 4.59 8.48
N ASN A 235 -9.29 4.86 9.78
CA ASN A 235 -8.58 4.07 10.80
C ASN A 235 -9.09 2.61 10.83
N GLU A 236 -10.41 2.40 10.72
CA GLU A 236 -11.01 1.07 10.64
C GLU A 236 -10.55 0.34 9.37
N LEU A 237 -10.59 1.02 8.22
CA LEU A 237 -10.18 0.42 6.95
C LEU A 237 -8.70 0.06 6.93
N LEU A 238 -7.83 0.90 7.49
CA LEU A 238 -6.39 0.61 7.58
C LEU A 238 -6.09 -0.56 8.50
N ASP A 239 -6.74 -0.64 9.67
CA ASP A 239 -6.62 -1.79 10.58
C ASP A 239 -7.07 -3.09 9.92
N ILE A 240 -8.22 -3.08 9.24
CA ILE A 240 -8.71 -4.25 8.50
C ILE A 240 -7.74 -4.63 7.37
N SER A 241 -7.18 -3.64 6.66
CA SER A 241 -6.19 -3.86 5.59
C SER A 241 -4.89 -4.46 6.12
N ALA A 242 -4.40 -3.94 7.25
CA ALA A 242 -3.21 -4.43 7.94
C ALA A 242 -3.37 -5.88 8.35
N LYS A 243 -4.47 -6.21 9.04
CA LYS A 243 -4.80 -7.57 9.46
C LYS A 243 -4.97 -8.50 8.26
N GLU A 244 -5.64 -8.08 7.19
CA GLU A 244 -5.80 -8.91 5.99
C GLU A 244 -4.44 -9.21 5.34
N PHE A 245 -3.60 -8.18 5.18
CA PHE A 245 -2.34 -8.31 4.47
C PHE A 245 -1.29 -9.10 5.25
N VAL A 246 -1.08 -8.77 6.53
CA VAL A 246 -0.09 -9.43 7.41
C VAL A 246 -0.38 -10.92 7.55
N ASN A 247 -1.66 -11.29 7.63
CA ASN A 247 -2.08 -12.69 7.76
C ASN A 247 -2.10 -13.44 6.41
N SER A 248 -1.72 -12.81 5.30
CA SER A 248 -1.61 -13.45 3.99
C SER A 248 -0.20 -13.93 3.66
N LEU A 249 -0.08 -14.86 2.69
CA LEU A 249 1.23 -15.26 2.13
C LEU A 249 1.93 -14.12 1.37
N ARG A 250 1.20 -13.05 1.05
CA ARG A 250 1.75 -11.86 0.38
C ARG A 250 2.48 -10.95 1.37
N GLY A 251 1.99 -10.90 2.61
CA GLY A 251 2.58 -10.11 3.69
C GLY A 251 3.75 -10.83 4.34
N VAL A 252 3.50 -12.04 4.88
CA VAL A 252 4.46 -12.77 5.72
C VAL A 252 4.46 -14.27 5.43
N GLU A 253 5.64 -14.83 5.20
CA GLU A 253 5.83 -16.25 4.92
C GLU A 253 7.08 -16.85 5.60
N ALA A 254 7.02 -18.14 5.94
CA ALA A 254 8.17 -18.88 6.46
C ALA A 254 9.15 -19.30 5.34
N TYR A 255 10.45 -19.04 5.52
CA TYR A 255 11.48 -19.58 4.63
C TYR A 255 12.77 -19.96 5.38
N GLY A 256 12.93 -21.25 5.66
CA GLY A 256 14.06 -21.73 6.48
C GLY A 256 14.06 -21.07 7.86
N SER A 257 15.17 -20.42 8.22
CA SER A 257 15.32 -19.62 9.45
C SER A 257 14.86 -18.16 9.30
N ASN A 258 14.39 -17.76 8.12
CA ASN A 258 13.98 -16.39 7.84
C ASN A 258 12.45 -16.27 7.73
N LEU A 259 11.98 -15.08 8.06
CA LEU A 259 10.66 -14.58 7.76
C LEU A 259 10.73 -13.81 6.45
N LEU A 260 10.05 -14.29 5.40
CA LEU A 260 9.87 -13.54 4.17
C LEU A 260 8.81 -12.47 4.38
N VAL A 261 9.15 -11.22 4.08
CA VAL A 261 8.25 -10.06 4.20
C VAL A 261 8.09 -9.38 2.84
N SER A 262 6.94 -8.79 2.58
CA SER A 262 6.68 -8.09 1.30
C SER A 262 7.68 -6.95 1.02
N ALA A 263 7.97 -6.72 -0.25
CA ALA A 263 8.82 -5.60 -0.71
C ALA A 263 8.27 -4.21 -0.35
N ILE A 264 6.97 -4.09 -0.02
CA ILE A 264 6.40 -2.80 0.44
C ILE A 264 7.03 -2.34 1.76
N TYR A 265 7.49 -3.26 2.61
CA TYR A 265 8.14 -2.91 3.87
C TYR A 265 9.53 -2.33 3.63
N GLU A 266 10.22 -2.74 2.56
CA GLU A 266 11.52 -2.17 2.17
C GLU A 266 11.37 -0.71 1.71
N GLU A 267 10.33 -0.38 0.94
CA GLU A 267 10.02 1.00 0.54
C GLU A 267 9.69 1.89 1.76
N ALA A 268 8.98 1.33 2.74
CA ALA A 268 8.51 2.03 3.93
C ALA A 268 9.55 2.06 5.08
N ALA A 269 10.59 1.23 5.01
CA ALA A 269 11.60 1.06 6.05
C ALA A 269 12.24 2.36 6.54
N PRO A 270 12.63 3.31 5.66
CA PRO A 270 13.28 4.54 6.11
C PRO A 270 12.41 5.41 7.03
N PHE A 271 11.09 5.24 7.00
CA PHE A 271 10.13 6.04 7.76
C PHE A 271 9.65 5.32 9.03
N TYR A 272 9.42 4.01 8.94
CA TYR A 272 8.75 3.26 10.01
C TYR A 272 9.58 2.12 10.60
N PHE A 273 10.51 1.55 9.83
CA PHE A 273 11.24 0.34 10.20
C PHE A 273 12.74 0.47 9.95
N PRO A 274 13.45 1.40 10.62
CA PRO A 274 14.87 1.66 10.39
C PRO A 274 15.76 0.43 10.65
N GLN A 275 15.34 -0.53 11.48
CA GLN A 275 16.09 -1.75 11.78
C GLN A 275 15.71 -2.93 10.86
N MET A 276 14.56 -2.87 10.16
CA MET A 276 14.02 -3.96 9.34
C MET A 276 14.08 -5.33 10.03
N GLY A 277 13.78 -5.33 11.33
CA GLY A 277 14.01 -6.47 12.21
C GLY A 277 13.02 -6.51 13.37
N ALA A 278 13.46 -6.06 14.55
CA ALA A 278 12.62 -6.09 15.75
C ALA A 278 11.41 -5.15 15.63
N ASP A 279 11.61 -3.94 15.09
CA ASP A 279 10.58 -2.95 14.79
C ASP A 279 9.50 -3.48 13.83
N LEU A 280 9.91 -4.05 12.70
CA LEU A 280 8.99 -4.64 11.73
C LEU A 280 8.25 -5.83 12.34
N LYS A 281 8.94 -6.72 13.06
CA LYS A 281 8.25 -7.86 13.72
C LYS A 281 7.26 -7.41 14.78
N ALA A 282 7.55 -6.36 15.54
CA ALA A 282 6.60 -5.80 16.51
C ALA A 282 5.33 -5.30 15.80
N HIS A 283 5.50 -4.54 14.72
CA HIS A 283 4.38 -4.08 13.88
C HIS A 283 3.56 -5.24 13.31
N LEU A 284 4.22 -6.21 12.69
CA LEU A 284 3.56 -7.40 12.14
C LEU A 284 2.82 -8.18 13.24
N SER A 285 3.40 -8.30 14.43
CA SER A 285 2.78 -9.02 15.55
C SER A 285 1.50 -8.36 16.06
N SER A 286 1.41 -7.02 15.99
CA SER A 286 0.21 -6.28 16.40
C SER A 286 -1.04 -6.59 15.54
N HIS A 287 -0.82 -6.97 14.28
CA HIS A 287 -1.88 -7.28 13.31
C HIS A 287 -2.01 -8.78 12.99
N ALA A 288 -1.06 -9.59 13.46
CA ALA A 288 -1.02 -11.02 13.22
C ALA A 288 -2.03 -11.78 14.10
N GLN A 289 -2.63 -12.82 13.52
CA GLN A 289 -3.37 -13.85 14.24
C GLN A 289 -2.40 -14.78 14.98
N GLU A 290 -2.91 -15.59 15.91
CA GLU A 290 -2.11 -16.44 16.79
C GLU A 290 -1.11 -17.34 16.05
N ASP A 291 -1.53 -17.93 14.93
CA ASP A 291 -0.68 -18.77 14.08
C ASP A 291 0.47 -17.98 13.44
N VAL A 292 0.18 -16.77 12.95
CA VAL A 292 1.15 -15.88 12.34
C VAL A 292 2.08 -15.26 13.38
N GLN A 293 1.59 -14.94 14.58
CA GLN A 293 2.42 -14.50 15.71
C GLN A 293 3.44 -15.57 16.09
N GLY A 294 2.99 -16.82 16.23
CA GLY A 294 3.89 -17.96 16.47
C GLY A 294 4.93 -18.13 15.37
N LEU A 295 4.53 -17.93 14.10
CA LEU A 295 5.46 -17.93 12.97
C LEU A 295 6.50 -16.81 13.09
N ILE A 296 6.08 -15.57 13.33
CA ILE A 296 6.97 -14.41 13.44
C ILE A 296 7.99 -14.62 14.57
N ALA A 297 7.53 -15.12 15.72
CA ALA A 297 8.39 -15.41 16.88
C ALA A 297 9.41 -16.53 16.57
N SER A 298 9.02 -17.54 15.79
CA SER A 298 9.89 -18.69 15.46
C SER A 298 11.04 -18.37 14.50
N LYS A 299 10.97 -17.25 13.77
CA LYS A 299 11.94 -16.91 12.71
C LYS A 299 12.87 -15.80 13.16
N PRO A 300 14.18 -16.04 13.38
CA PRO A 300 15.11 -15.01 13.81
C PRO A 300 15.41 -13.96 12.72
N GLY A 301 15.62 -14.37 11.47
CA GLY A 301 15.96 -13.45 10.38
C GLY A 301 14.73 -12.89 9.67
N VAL A 302 14.87 -11.70 9.07
CA VAL A 302 13.88 -11.11 8.15
C VAL A 302 14.54 -10.98 6.79
N LYS A 303 13.82 -11.36 5.73
CA LYS A 303 14.28 -11.23 4.34
C LYS A 303 13.13 -10.75 3.47
N VAL A 304 13.42 -9.87 2.52
CA VAL A 304 12.42 -9.40 1.56
C VAL A 304 12.06 -10.52 0.58
N ASN A 305 10.75 -10.75 0.38
CA ASN A 305 10.19 -11.75 -0.50
C ASN A 305 10.25 -11.30 -1.97
N THR A 306 10.21 -12.27 -2.89
CA THR A 306 9.95 -11.98 -4.30
C THR A 306 8.51 -11.49 -4.44
N TYR A 307 8.36 -10.24 -4.85
CA TYR A 307 7.07 -9.61 -5.03
C TYR A 307 6.32 -10.21 -6.23
N VAL A 308 5.09 -10.69 -6.00
CA VAL A 308 4.24 -11.23 -7.07
C VAL A 308 3.63 -10.05 -7.84
N ASP A 309 4.23 -9.76 -8.98
CA ASP A 309 3.96 -8.59 -9.82
C ASP A 309 2.77 -8.79 -10.77
N THR A 310 2.12 -9.95 -10.76
CA THR A 310 0.92 -10.21 -11.58
C THR A 310 -0.19 -9.24 -11.20
N VAL A 311 -0.86 -8.64 -12.18
CA VAL A 311 -1.99 -7.73 -11.95
C VAL A 311 -3.09 -8.39 -11.12
N ALA A 312 -3.67 -7.66 -10.17
CA ALA A 312 -4.77 -8.10 -9.31
C ALA A 312 -6.13 -8.03 -10.05
N ASP A 313 -6.24 -8.73 -11.18
CA ASP A 313 -7.46 -8.85 -11.99
C ASP A 313 -8.04 -10.28 -11.98
N LEU A 314 -9.04 -10.56 -12.82
CA LEU A 314 -9.56 -11.92 -12.99
C LEU A 314 -8.82 -12.75 -14.06
N ALA A 315 -8.22 -12.11 -15.07
CA ALA A 315 -7.71 -12.78 -16.26
C ALA A 315 -6.16 -12.86 -16.34
N GLY A 316 -5.45 -12.50 -15.27
CA GLY A 316 -3.98 -12.43 -15.22
C GLY A 316 -3.37 -11.29 -16.03
N GLY A 317 -4.17 -10.30 -16.46
CA GLY A 317 -3.72 -9.23 -17.35
C GLY A 317 -3.46 -9.69 -18.78
N GLU A 318 -4.09 -10.79 -19.21
CA GLU A 318 -3.92 -11.39 -20.52
C GLU A 318 -5.26 -11.50 -21.26
N ARG A 319 -5.22 -11.54 -22.59
CA ARG A 319 -6.38 -11.87 -23.43
C ARG A 319 -6.31 -13.34 -23.83
N GLU A 320 -7.08 -14.17 -23.12
CA GLU A 320 -7.26 -15.57 -23.50
C GLU A 320 -8.17 -15.67 -24.75
N PRO A 321 -7.74 -16.39 -25.81
CA PRO A 321 -8.58 -16.58 -26.98
C PRO A 321 -9.80 -17.44 -26.62
N VAL A 322 -11.00 -16.89 -26.85
CA VAL A 322 -12.27 -17.59 -26.61
C VAL A 322 -12.69 -18.30 -27.89
N TYR A 323 -12.65 -19.62 -27.89
CA TYR A 323 -13.13 -20.45 -29.01
C TYR A 323 -14.59 -20.89 -28.84
N ASN A 324 -15.18 -20.64 -27.67
CA ASN A 324 -16.57 -20.96 -27.38
C ASN A 324 -17.45 -19.77 -27.77
N THR A 325 -18.31 -20.00 -28.75
CA THR A 325 -19.33 -19.03 -29.17
C THR A 325 -20.65 -19.44 -28.55
N ILE A 326 -21.31 -18.51 -27.85
CA ILE A 326 -22.72 -18.66 -27.48
C ILE A 326 -23.54 -17.96 -28.56
N LEU A 327 -24.59 -18.61 -29.05
CA LEU A 327 -25.58 -17.97 -29.91
C LEU A 327 -26.55 -17.21 -29.00
N SER A 328 -26.50 -15.88 -29.05
CA SER A 328 -27.50 -15.00 -28.43
C SER A 328 -28.19 -14.22 -29.54
N ASP A 329 -29.52 -14.32 -29.63
CA ASP A 329 -30.34 -13.66 -30.66
C ASP A 329 -29.86 -13.91 -32.11
N GLY A 330 -29.43 -15.14 -32.41
CA GLY A 330 -28.95 -15.53 -33.74
C GLY A 330 -27.54 -15.03 -34.08
N ASN A 331 -26.90 -14.26 -33.19
CA ASN A 331 -25.53 -13.80 -33.36
C ASN A 331 -24.56 -14.61 -32.50
N ALA A 332 -23.45 -15.00 -33.11
CA ALA A 332 -22.29 -15.56 -32.44
C ALA A 332 -21.67 -14.51 -31.50
N GLN A 333 -21.85 -14.65 -30.19
CA GLN A 333 -21.16 -13.84 -29.20
C GLN A 333 -20.20 -14.72 -28.37
N GLY A 334 -18.94 -14.30 -28.30
CA GLY A 334 -17.98 -14.89 -27.37
C GLY A 334 -18.37 -14.55 -25.93
N THR A 335 -18.17 -15.49 -25.00
CA THR A 335 -18.34 -15.19 -23.58
C THR A 335 -17.27 -14.23 -23.09
N ARG A 336 -17.65 -13.14 -22.39
CA ARG A 336 -16.68 -12.29 -21.68
C ARG A 336 -15.94 -13.03 -20.56
N ILE A 337 -16.53 -14.13 -20.07
CA ILE A 337 -15.90 -15.05 -19.13
C ILE A 337 -15.09 -16.08 -19.90
N THR A 338 -13.78 -16.03 -19.75
CA THR A 338 -12.84 -16.99 -20.35
C THR A 338 -12.69 -18.24 -19.46
N PRO A 339 -12.20 -19.38 -20.00
CA PRO A 339 -11.94 -20.57 -19.20
C PRO A 339 -11.02 -20.33 -17.99
N SER A 340 -10.00 -19.48 -18.11
CA SER A 340 -9.11 -19.13 -17.00
C SER A 340 -9.82 -18.32 -15.90
N ILE A 341 -10.69 -17.37 -16.27
CA ILE A 341 -11.55 -16.64 -15.31
C ILE A 341 -12.50 -17.63 -14.63
N ALA A 342 -13.16 -18.51 -15.38
CA ALA A 342 -14.07 -19.51 -14.82
C ALA A 342 -13.35 -20.43 -13.82
N ARG A 343 -12.14 -20.90 -14.15
CA ARG A 343 -11.29 -21.67 -13.23
C ARG A 343 -11.03 -20.90 -11.94
N LEU A 344 -10.56 -19.65 -12.03
CA LEU A 344 -10.29 -18.83 -10.85
C LEU A 344 -11.53 -18.65 -9.97
N MET A 345 -12.70 -18.47 -10.57
CA MET A 345 -13.96 -18.33 -9.83
C MET A 345 -14.40 -19.63 -9.15
N ILE A 346 -14.16 -20.79 -9.78
CA ILE A 346 -14.39 -22.11 -9.17
C ILE A 346 -13.45 -22.31 -7.98
N GLU A 347 -12.15 -22.11 -8.17
CA GLU A 347 -11.13 -22.22 -7.10
C GLU A 347 -11.44 -21.28 -5.92
N ARG A 348 -11.87 -20.04 -6.22
CA ARG A 348 -12.36 -19.10 -5.20
C ARG A 348 -13.58 -19.66 -4.47
N GLY A 349 -14.54 -20.24 -5.19
CA GLY A 349 -15.71 -20.89 -4.59
C GLY A 349 -15.29 -21.98 -3.60
N GLU A 350 -14.41 -22.89 -4.02
CA GLU A 350 -13.87 -23.97 -3.18
C GLU A 350 -13.14 -23.45 -1.93
N LYS A 351 -12.36 -22.38 -2.08
CA LYS A 351 -11.72 -21.69 -0.95
C LYS A 351 -12.76 -21.17 0.05
N LEU A 352 -13.81 -20.50 -0.41
CA LEU A 352 -14.85 -19.97 0.47
C LEU A 352 -15.66 -21.10 1.14
N GLU A 353 -15.95 -22.18 0.42
CA GLU A 353 -16.56 -23.39 0.99
C GLU A 353 -15.69 -23.96 2.12
N LYS A 354 -14.38 -24.07 1.90
CA LYS A 354 -13.42 -24.53 2.91
C LYS A 354 -13.41 -23.63 4.14
N LEU A 355 -13.26 -22.32 3.96
CA LEU A 355 -13.26 -21.35 5.05
C LEU A 355 -14.57 -21.37 5.85
N ARG A 356 -15.71 -21.62 5.19
CA ARG A 356 -16.99 -21.79 5.89
C ARG A 356 -17.03 -23.07 6.71
N ARG A 357 -16.55 -24.20 6.17
CA ARG A 357 -16.45 -25.48 6.88
C ARG A 357 -15.55 -25.37 8.11
N GLU A 358 -14.46 -24.62 8.01
CA GLU A 358 -13.52 -24.35 9.11
C GLU A 358 -14.05 -23.29 10.11
N GLY A 359 -15.22 -22.70 9.86
CA GLY A 359 -15.83 -21.69 10.74
C GLY A 359 -15.16 -20.31 10.69
N LEU A 360 -14.24 -20.09 9.75
CA LEU A 360 -13.53 -18.83 9.55
C LEU A 360 -14.39 -17.78 8.82
N LEU A 361 -15.40 -18.21 8.06
CA LEU A 361 -16.45 -17.37 7.48
C LEU A 361 -17.76 -17.44 8.27
N ARG A 362 -17.72 -17.08 9.56
CA ARG A 362 -18.92 -16.86 10.37
C ARG A 362 -19.21 -15.36 10.45
N GLY A 363 -20.48 -14.98 10.32
CA GLY A 363 -20.92 -13.64 10.71
C GLY A 363 -20.65 -13.45 12.20
N ARG A 364 -19.76 -12.55 12.55
CA ARG A 364 -19.47 -12.17 13.94
C ARG A 364 -20.00 -10.76 14.15
N VAL A 365 -20.76 -10.57 15.23
CA VAL A 365 -21.06 -9.23 15.75
C VAL A 365 -19.94 -8.91 16.73
N ILE A 366 -19.14 -7.90 16.44
CA ILE A 366 -18.06 -7.44 17.31
C ILE A 366 -18.48 -6.07 17.86
N VAL A 367 -18.44 -5.91 19.19
CA VAL A 367 -18.64 -4.61 19.82
C VAL A 367 -17.35 -3.81 19.64
N LEU A 368 -17.41 -2.77 18.81
CA LEU A 368 -16.30 -1.85 18.64
C LEU A 368 -16.24 -0.90 19.86
N PRO A 369 -15.05 -0.54 20.36
CA PRO A 369 -14.92 0.53 21.34
C PRO A 369 -15.43 1.86 20.74
N PRO A 370 -15.91 2.81 21.58
CA PRO A 370 -16.41 4.09 21.08
C PRO A 370 -15.30 4.83 20.33
N THR A 371 -15.56 5.16 19.07
CA THR A 371 -14.74 6.06 18.25
C THR A 371 -14.71 7.44 18.90
N GLY A 372 -13.58 7.83 19.48
CA GLY A 372 -13.39 9.17 20.05
C GLY A 372 -12.60 9.29 21.35
N ALA A 373 -12.02 8.21 21.89
CA ALA A 373 -11.01 8.37 22.93
C ALA A 373 -9.72 8.90 22.29
N GLU A 374 -9.45 10.20 22.45
CA GLU A 374 -8.11 10.77 22.30
C GLU A 374 -7.11 9.84 22.99
N GLU A 375 -5.95 9.59 22.36
CA GLU A 375 -4.82 8.97 23.02
C GLU A 375 -4.53 9.74 24.31
N THR A 376 -4.92 9.15 25.45
CA THR A 376 -4.49 9.67 26.76
C THR A 376 -2.96 9.64 26.74
N PRO A 377 -2.27 10.76 27.01
CA PRO A 377 -0.82 10.74 27.10
C PRO A 377 -0.39 9.72 28.16
N PRO A 378 0.72 9.00 27.98
CA PRO A 378 1.21 8.09 28.99
C PRO A 378 1.40 8.85 30.32
N PRO A 379 1.00 8.27 31.47
CA PRO A 379 1.18 8.94 32.75
C PRO A 379 2.66 9.25 32.95
N ALA A 380 2.94 10.48 33.41
CA ALA A 380 4.30 10.90 33.74
C ALA A 380 4.92 9.91 34.75
N PRO A 381 6.22 9.60 34.63
CA PRO A 381 6.86 8.70 35.57
C PRO A 381 6.73 9.25 36.99
N GLU A 382 6.15 8.46 37.89
CA GLU A 382 6.14 8.75 39.31
C GLU A 382 7.59 8.85 39.78
N VAL A 383 7.95 10.03 40.28
CA VAL A 383 9.21 10.27 40.97
C VAL A 383 9.02 9.81 42.41
N GLU A 384 9.56 8.64 42.75
CA GLU A 384 9.92 8.31 44.14
C GLU A 384 11.34 8.75 44.45
#